data_AF-A0A950ADT3-F1
#
_entry.id   AF-A0A950ADT3-F1
#
_cell.length_a   1.000
_cell.length_b   1.000
_cell.length_c   1.000
_cell.angle_alpha   90.00
_cell.angle_beta   90.00
_cell.angle_gamma   90.00
#
_symmetry.space_group_name_H-M   'P 1'
#
loop_
_entity.id
_entity.type
_entity.pdbx_description
1 polymer ?
#
loop_
_entity_poly.entity_id
_entity_poly.type
_entity_poly.pdbx_seq_one_letter_code
_entity_poly.pdbx_strand_id
1 'polypeptide(L)'
;LHTFSKDGIRGATTRKIAQKARVNEVTLFRHFRSKEQLLGAVLKRGMCSEVEVLDTFFSWRENLRENMANYARYFYDHVDKKKGIARAFLAEGQILPKSMQTMIADVIRPVRERLIDILTDAQRAGVVRSDLNIECALDAFKNALYAGMLKQGAYFPATYSPDQYIATVADIFVRGIEAAREQTVETTVCHSGQK
;
A
#
# COMPACT_ATOMS: atom_id res chain seq x y z
N LEU A 1 13.03 -2.31 -14.30
CA LEU A 1 11.56 -2.16 -14.22
C LEU A 1 10.88 -2.50 -15.54
N HIS A 2 11.14 -1.76 -16.63
CA HIS A 2 10.43 -1.97 -17.92
C HIS A 2 10.38 -3.43 -18.40
N THR A 3 11.50 -4.15 -18.39
CA THR A 3 11.53 -5.56 -18.82
C THR A 3 10.65 -6.46 -17.95
N PHE A 4 10.69 -6.31 -16.62
CA PHE A 4 9.79 -7.05 -15.71
C PHE A 4 8.32 -6.69 -15.94
N SER A 5 8.03 -5.42 -16.22
CA SER A 5 6.67 -4.96 -16.49
C SER A 5 6.09 -5.49 -17.80
N LYS A 6 6.94 -5.71 -18.80
CA LYS A 6 6.52 -6.18 -20.13
C LYS A 6 6.50 -7.70 -20.23
N ASP A 7 7.52 -8.35 -19.69
CA ASP A 7 7.78 -9.78 -19.90
C ASP A 7 7.42 -10.64 -18.68
N GLY A 8 6.95 -10.03 -17.59
CA GLY A 8 6.72 -10.72 -16.33
C GLY A 8 8.01 -10.97 -15.54
N ILE A 9 7.88 -11.54 -14.33
CA ILE A 9 9.03 -11.79 -13.45
C ILE A 9 9.85 -12.98 -13.97
N ARG A 10 9.17 -14.03 -14.45
CA ARG A 10 9.79 -15.21 -15.06
C ARG A 10 10.42 -14.89 -16.41
N GLY A 11 9.72 -14.16 -17.29
CA GLY A 11 10.15 -13.90 -18.67
C GLY A 11 11.24 -12.82 -18.84
N ALA A 12 11.45 -11.98 -17.82
CA ALA A 12 12.50 -10.97 -17.82
C ALA A 12 13.89 -11.57 -17.52
N THR A 13 14.54 -12.12 -18.53
CA THR A 13 15.90 -12.67 -18.40
C THR A 13 16.94 -11.56 -18.23
N THR A 14 18.05 -11.87 -17.56
CA THR A 14 19.20 -10.95 -17.38
C THR A 14 19.73 -10.42 -18.71
N ARG A 15 19.80 -11.27 -19.74
CA ARG A 15 20.15 -10.89 -21.11
C ARG A 15 19.24 -9.79 -21.68
N LYS A 16 17.92 -9.95 -21.56
CA LYS A 16 16.95 -8.94 -22.03
C LYS A 16 17.05 -7.64 -21.22
N ILE A 17 17.30 -7.74 -19.92
CA ILE A 17 17.48 -6.59 -19.04
C ILE A 17 18.75 -5.82 -19.44
N ALA A 18 19.87 -6.52 -19.64
CA ALA A 18 21.14 -5.95 -20.08
C ALA A 18 21.00 -5.27 -21.46
N GLN A 19 20.36 -5.94 -22.42
CA GLN A 19 20.07 -5.39 -23.74
C GLN A 19 19.24 -4.10 -23.65
N LYS A 20 18.16 -4.11 -22.86
CA LYS A 20 17.30 -2.92 -22.67
C LYS A 20 18.05 -1.78 -21.99
N ALA A 21 18.93 -2.09 -21.04
CA ALA A 21 19.78 -1.14 -20.33
C ALA A 21 21.01 -0.69 -21.14
N ARG A 22 21.23 -1.25 -22.33
CA ARG A 22 22.39 -0.99 -23.20
C ARG A 22 23.74 -1.23 -22.49
N VAL A 23 23.80 -2.29 -21.68
CA VAL A 23 25.02 -2.75 -20.99
C VAL A 23 25.33 -4.20 -21.34
N ASN A 24 26.57 -4.62 -21.14
CA ASN A 24 26.94 -6.03 -21.21
C ASN A 24 26.30 -6.79 -20.03
N GLU A 25 25.79 -8.00 -20.28
CA GLU A 25 25.24 -8.89 -19.25
C GLU A 25 26.27 -9.21 -18.16
N VAL A 26 27.56 -9.34 -18.50
CA VAL A 26 28.65 -9.49 -17.53
C VAL A 26 28.75 -8.27 -16.60
N THR A 27 28.59 -7.05 -17.13
CA THR A 27 28.56 -5.83 -16.32
C THR A 27 27.38 -5.84 -15.36
N LEU A 28 26.22 -6.30 -15.81
CA LEU A 28 25.04 -6.48 -14.96
C LEU A 28 25.34 -7.43 -13.80
N PHE A 29 25.96 -8.58 -14.07
CA PHE A 29 26.31 -9.58 -13.06
C PHE A 29 27.41 -9.17 -12.08
N ARG A 30 28.28 -8.20 -12.45
CA ARG A 30 29.23 -7.61 -11.50
C ARG A 30 28.53 -6.87 -10.36
N HIS A 31 27.40 -6.23 -10.66
CA HIS A 31 26.62 -5.47 -9.67
C HIS A 31 25.52 -6.31 -9.01
N PHE A 32 24.88 -7.20 -9.77
CA PHE A 32 23.76 -8.01 -9.29
C PHE A 32 24.03 -9.47 -9.59
N ARG A 33 24.40 -10.25 -8.57
CA ARG A 33 24.84 -11.64 -8.74
C ARG A 33 23.76 -12.56 -9.28
N SER A 34 22.49 -12.13 -9.24
CA SER A 34 21.37 -12.86 -9.81
C SER A 34 20.22 -11.92 -10.23
N LYS A 35 19.25 -12.45 -10.99
CA LYS A 35 18.02 -11.74 -11.36
C LYS A 35 17.22 -11.33 -10.12
N GLU A 36 17.21 -12.18 -9.09
CA GLU A 36 16.53 -11.97 -7.81
C GLU A 36 17.14 -10.80 -7.06
N GLN A 37 18.47 -10.72 -6.98
CA GLN A 37 19.15 -9.57 -6.38
C GLN A 37 18.86 -8.27 -7.15
N LEU A 38 18.85 -8.34 -8.48
CA LEU A 38 18.50 -7.19 -9.32
C LEU A 38 17.05 -6.76 -9.09
N LEU A 39 16.11 -7.70 -9.02
CA LEU A 39 14.71 -7.41 -8.69
C LEU A 39 14.60 -6.79 -7.30
N GLY A 40 15.25 -7.38 -6.30
CA GLY A 40 15.25 -6.89 -4.92
C GLY A 40 15.79 -5.47 -4.80
N ALA A 41 16.90 -5.15 -5.44
CA ALA A 41 17.46 -3.80 -5.46
C ALA A 41 16.49 -2.78 -6.07
N VAL A 42 15.82 -3.17 -7.15
CA VAL A 42 14.82 -2.33 -7.82
C VAL A 42 13.59 -2.08 -6.95
N LEU A 43 13.09 -3.12 -6.26
CA LEU A 43 11.96 -2.98 -5.34
C LEU A 43 12.32 -2.16 -4.11
N LYS A 44 13.50 -2.41 -3.52
CA LYS A 44 13.99 -1.73 -2.32
C LYS A 44 14.04 -0.22 -2.52
N ARG A 45 14.53 0.24 -3.67
CA ARG A 45 14.54 1.67 -4.02
C ARG A 45 13.13 2.28 -4.01
N GLY A 46 12.12 1.53 -4.44
CA GLY A 46 10.72 1.98 -4.41
C GLY A 46 10.17 2.07 -2.99
N MET A 47 10.44 1.06 -2.15
CA MET A 47 9.91 0.98 -0.79
C MET A 47 10.56 1.97 0.17
N CYS A 48 11.88 2.25 0.05
CA CYS A 48 12.53 3.28 0.85
C CYS A 48 11.85 4.65 0.70
N SER A 49 11.47 5.01 -0.53
CA SER A 49 10.74 6.25 -0.80
C SER A 49 9.34 6.27 -0.16
N GLU A 50 8.68 5.12 0.01
CA GLU A 50 7.37 5.06 0.68
C GLU A 50 7.49 5.20 2.19
N VAL A 51 8.52 4.58 2.81
CA VAL A 51 8.81 4.76 4.24
C VAL A 51 9.10 6.23 4.55
N GLU A 52 9.94 6.89 3.75
CA GLU A 52 10.27 8.31 3.93
C GLU A 52 9.02 9.21 3.84
N VAL A 53 8.08 8.90 2.94
CA VAL A 53 6.81 9.62 2.82
C VAL A 53 5.95 9.44 4.08
N LEU A 54 5.87 8.21 4.60
CA LEU A 54 5.12 7.93 5.83
C LEU A 54 5.74 8.65 7.05
N ASP A 55 7.07 8.66 7.16
CA ASP A 55 7.74 9.29 8.30
C ASP A 55 7.67 10.82 8.25
N THR A 56 7.68 11.42 7.06
CA THR A 56 7.69 12.88 6.91
C THR A 56 6.31 13.49 7.01
N PHE A 57 5.29 12.82 6.46
CA PHE A 57 3.98 13.43 6.23
C PHE A 57 2.83 12.80 7.02
N PHE A 58 3.03 11.64 7.64
CA PHE A 58 1.92 10.93 8.31
C PHE A 58 1.89 11.22 9.82
N SER A 59 0.93 12.04 10.24
CA SER A 59 0.64 12.30 11.66
C SER A 59 -0.83 11.99 11.98
N TRP A 60 -1.09 10.77 12.49
CA TRP A 60 -2.47 10.37 12.86
C TRP A 60 -3.09 11.25 13.93
N ARG A 61 -2.26 11.86 14.79
CA ARG A 61 -2.68 12.74 15.89
C ARG A 61 -3.34 14.03 15.41
N GLU A 62 -2.96 14.49 14.22
CA GLU A 62 -3.48 15.73 13.64
C GLU A 62 -4.76 15.46 12.84
N ASN A 63 -4.73 14.49 11.92
CA ASN A 63 -5.89 14.17 11.09
C ASN A 63 -5.78 12.78 10.44
N LEU A 64 -6.17 11.71 11.14
CA LEU A 64 -6.11 10.34 10.60
C LEU A 64 -6.84 10.21 9.25
N ARG A 65 -8.01 10.84 9.10
CA ARG A 65 -8.83 10.77 7.89
C ARG A 65 -8.10 11.31 6.67
N GLU A 66 -7.56 12.53 6.79
CA GLU A 66 -6.83 13.17 5.70
C GLU A 66 -5.54 12.42 5.38
N ASN A 67 -4.81 11.97 6.40
CA ASN A 67 -3.58 11.19 6.21
C ASN A 67 -3.85 9.87 5.48
N MET A 68 -4.91 9.14 5.83
CA MET A 68 -5.30 7.91 5.13
C MET A 68 -5.73 8.18 3.68
N ALA A 69 -6.43 9.29 3.40
CA ALA A 69 -6.78 9.69 2.04
C ALA A 69 -5.55 10.07 1.20
N ASN A 70 -4.61 10.81 1.79
CA ASN A 70 -3.35 11.16 1.14
C ASN A 70 -2.49 9.92 0.87
N TYR A 71 -2.41 8.99 1.83
CA TYR A 71 -1.74 7.72 1.64
C TYR A 71 -2.42 6.88 0.55
N ALA A 72 -3.76 6.84 0.48
CA ALA A 72 -4.51 6.15 -0.56
C ALA A 72 -4.10 6.63 -1.96
N ARG A 73 -4.05 7.95 -2.14
CA ARG A 73 -3.66 8.60 -3.40
C ARG A 73 -2.21 8.31 -3.73
N TYR A 74 -1.31 8.50 -2.78
CA TYR A 74 0.12 8.18 -2.95
C TYR A 74 0.32 6.72 -3.39
N PHE A 75 -0.29 5.78 -2.67
CA PHE A 75 -0.17 4.35 -2.97
C PHE A 75 -0.72 4.02 -4.36
N TYR A 76 -1.93 4.49 -4.67
CA TYR A 76 -2.55 4.25 -5.97
C TYR A 76 -1.67 4.77 -7.12
N ASP A 77 -1.23 6.02 -7.05
CA ASP A 77 -0.37 6.64 -8.06
C ASP A 77 0.98 5.93 -8.19
N HIS A 78 1.56 5.55 -7.05
CA HIS A 78 2.86 4.89 -7.01
C HIS A 78 2.81 3.51 -7.69
N VAL A 79 1.71 2.78 -7.50
CA VAL A 79 1.50 1.46 -8.11
C VAL A 79 1.04 1.59 -9.57
N ASP A 80 0.17 2.56 -9.93
CA ASP A 80 -0.26 2.77 -11.32
C ASP A 80 0.92 3.09 -12.25
N LYS A 81 1.84 3.96 -11.81
CA LYS A 81 3.12 4.24 -12.50
C LYS A 81 3.96 2.98 -12.75
N LYS A 82 3.72 1.91 -11.99
CA LYS A 82 4.42 0.61 -12.08
C LYS A 82 3.46 -0.54 -12.39
N LYS A 83 2.27 -0.27 -12.95
CA LYS A 83 1.19 -1.25 -13.10
C LYS A 83 1.57 -2.54 -13.81
N GLY A 84 2.53 -2.50 -14.73
CA GLY A 84 3.02 -3.71 -15.38
C GLY A 84 3.74 -4.65 -14.42
N ILE A 85 4.53 -4.11 -13.48
CA ILE A 85 5.16 -4.95 -12.45
C ILE A 85 4.13 -5.43 -11.42
N ALA A 86 3.15 -4.58 -11.07
CA ALA A 86 2.06 -4.95 -10.19
C ALA A 86 1.28 -6.15 -10.76
N ARG A 87 0.90 -6.08 -12.05
CA ARG A 87 0.29 -7.22 -12.77
C ARG A 87 1.13 -8.48 -12.70
N ALA A 88 2.45 -8.36 -12.91
CA ALA A 88 3.35 -9.52 -12.84
C ALA A 88 3.40 -10.13 -11.43
N PHE A 89 3.42 -9.31 -10.37
CA PHE A 89 3.35 -9.83 -8.99
C PHE A 89 2.03 -10.53 -8.70
N LEU A 90 0.90 -9.94 -9.11
CA LEU A 90 -0.41 -10.57 -8.91
C LEU A 90 -0.51 -11.92 -9.64
N ALA A 91 0.02 -11.99 -10.87
CA ALA A 91 -0.07 -13.19 -11.70
C ALA A 91 0.93 -14.28 -11.30
N GLU A 92 2.16 -13.91 -10.95
CA GLU A 92 3.26 -14.87 -10.77
C GLU A 92 3.67 -15.06 -9.31
N GLY A 93 3.35 -14.12 -8.41
CA GLY A 93 3.91 -14.07 -7.05
C GLY A 93 3.76 -15.37 -6.26
N GLN A 94 2.59 -16.01 -6.34
CA GLN A 94 2.28 -17.26 -5.65
C GLN A 94 3.11 -18.46 -6.14
N ILE A 95 3.53 -18.45 -7.42
CA ILE A 95 4.27 -19.55 -8.05
C ILE A 95 5.78 -19.28 -8.15
N LEU A 96 6.25 -18.11 -7.69
CA LEU A 96 7.68 -17.83 -7.61
C LEU A 96 8.38 -18.75 -6.61
N PRO A 97 9.69 -19.04 -6.79
CA PRO A 97 10.48 -19.75 -5.79
C PRO A 97 10.36 -19.11 -4.40
N LYS A 98 10.35 -19.93 -3.34
CA LYS A 98 10.18 -19.44 -1.96
C LYS A 98 11.24 -18.41 -1.55
N SER A 99 12.48 -18.59 -1.97
CA SER A 99 13.55 -17.60 -1.76
C SER A 99 13.23 -16.23 -2.35
N MET A 100 12.58 -16.17 -3.51
CA MET A 100 12.12 -14.91 -4.10
C MET A 100 10.96 -14.32 -3.31
N GLN A 101 9.98 -15.15 -2.89
CA GLN A 101 8.86 -14.70 -2.08
C GLN A 101 9.35 -14.07 -0.77
N THR A 102 10.31 -14.72 -0.08
CA THR A 102 10.94 -14.19 1.14
C THR A 102 11.65 -12.87 0.87
N MET A 103 12.47 -12.78 -0.19
CA MET A 103 13.17 -11.54 -0.54
C MET A 103 12.19 -10.39 -0.82
N ILE A 104 11.10 -10.65 -1.55
CA ILE A 104 10.06 -9.65 -1.83
C ILE A 104 9.38 -9.23 -0.52
N ALA A 105 9.03 -10.19 0.34
CA ALA A 105 8.42 -9.91 1.64
C ALA A 105 9.35 -9.02 2.49
N ASP A 106 10.64 -9.33 2.57
CA ASP A 106 11.61 -8.54 3.34
C ASP A 106 11.78 -7.11 2.82
N VAL A 107 11.61 -6.91 1.51
CA VAL A 107 11.65 -5.57 0.91
C VAL A 107 10.40 -4.75 1.25
N ILE A 108 9.22 -5.39 1.30
CA ILE A 108 7.93 -4.71 1.56
C ILE A 108 7.68 -4.54 3.07
N ARG A 109 8.23 -5.42 3.90
CA ARG A 109 8.03 -5.50 5.34
C ARG A 109 8.16 -4.15 6.06
N PRO A 110 9.20 -3.31 5.85
CA PRO A 110 9.35 -2.05 6.59
C PRO A 110 8.18 -1.09 6.40
N VAL A 111 7.65 -1.00 5.18
CA VAL A 111 6.47 -0.17 4.88
C VAL A 111 5.23 -0.73 5.59
N ARG A 112 5.07 -2.05 5.58
CA ARG A 112 3.93 -2.73 6.24
C ARG A 112 3.97 -2.48 7.74
N GLU A 113 5.10 -2.78 8.39
CA GLU A 113 5.29 -2.62 9.83
C GLU A 113 5.04 -1.17 10.24
N ARG A 114 5.55 -0.20 9.48
CA ARG A 114 5.33 1.22 9.78
C ARG A 114 3.85 1.62 9.78
N LEU A 115 3.06 1.15 8.81
CA LEU A 115 1.63 1.43 8.75
C LEU A 115 0.86 0.72 9.88
N ILE A 116 1.26 -0.50 10.23
CA ILE A 116 0.71 -1.22 11.38
C ILE A 116 0.97 -0.43 12.67
N ASP A 117 2.20 0.05 12.88
CA ASP A 117 2.55 0.82 14.07
C ASP A 117 1.71 2.10 14.18
N ILE A 118 1.54 2.84 13.08
CA ILE A 118 0.72 4.05 13.01
C ILE A 118 -0.73 3.77 13.43
N LEU A 119 -1.35 2.72 12.86
CA LEU A 119 -2.74 2.39 13.17
C LEU A 119 -2.90 1.79 14.56
N THR A 120 -1.89 1.07 15.05
CA THR A 120 -1.84 0.55 16.42
C THR A 120 -1.72 1.68 17.44
N ASP A 121 -0.90 2.69 17.17
CA ASP A 121 -0.83 3.91 17.99
C ASP A 121 -2.17 4.64 18.04
N ALA A 122 -2.82 4.81 16.89
CA ALA A 122 -4.14 5.43 16.81
C ALA A 122 -5.22 4.58 17.55
N GLN A 123 -5.09 3.26 17.54
CA GLN A 123 -5.96 2.35 18.28
C GLN A 123 -5.75 2.48 19.80
N ARG A 124 -4.50 2.53 20.25
CA ARG A 124 -4.16 2.78 21.68
C ARG A 124 -4.66 4.13 22.17
N ALA A 125 -4.73 5.12 21.29
CA ALA A 125 -5.25 6.45 21.60
C ALA A 125 -6.79 6.56 21.50
N GLY A 126 -7.50 5.47 21.18
CA GLY A 126 -8.96 5.46 21.05
C GLY A 126 -9.50 6.17 19.80
N VAL A 127 -8.64 6.49 18.82
CA VAL A 127 -9.07 7.05 17.53
C VAL A 127 -9.55 5.94 16.60
N VAL A 128 -8.87 4.79 16.64
CA VAL A 128 -9.26 3.55 15.95
C VAL A 128 -9.91 2.60 16.95
N ARG A 129 -11.00 1.94 16.55
CA ARG A 129 -11.74 0.99 17.39
C ARG A 129 -10.85 -0.17 17.87
N SER A 130 -10.98 -0.54 19.13
CA SER A 130 -10.08 -1.48 19.82
C SER A 130 -10.26 -2.95 19.41
N ASP A 131 -11.40 -3.31 18.82
CA ASP A 131 -11.71 -4.67 18.36
C ASP A 131 -11.23 -4.96 16.93
N LEU A 132 -10.62 -3.97 16.26
CA LEU A 132 -10.12 -4.11 14.90
C LEU A 132 -8.79 -4.89 14.88
N ASN A 133 -8.71 -5.92 14.03
CA ASN A 133 -7.43 -6.48 13.61
C ASN A 133 -6.78 -5.52 12.59
N ILE A 134 -5.77 -4.77 13.04
CA ILE A 134 -5.10 -3.72 12.25
C ILE A 134 -4.47 -4.28 10.97
N GLU A 135 -3.81 -5.43 11.03
CA GLU A 135 -3.17 -6.04 9.86
C GLU A 135 -4.18 -6.39 8.78
N CYS A 136 -5.28 -7.04 9.18
CA CYS A 136 -6.36 -7.42 8.27
C CYS A 136 -7.00 -6.17 7.63
N ALA A 137 -7.26 -5.14 8.43
CA ALA A 137 -7.83 -3.89 7.95
C ALA A 137 -6.92 -3.21 6.92
N LEU A 138 -5.62 -3.12 7.23
CA LEU A 138 -4.62 -2.53 6.33
C LEU A 138 -4.51 -3.32 5.02
N ASP A 139 -4.52 -4.64 5.09
CA ASP A 139 -4.49 -5.51 3.91
C ASP A 139 -5.73 -5.32 3.05
N ALA A 140 -6.92 -5.29 3.65
CA ALA A 140 -8.16 -5.05 2.93
C ALA A 140 -8.14 -3.69 2.19
N PHE A 141 -7.67 -2.64 2.87
CA PHE A 141 -7.55 -1.31 2.31
C PHE A 141 -6.58 -1.25 1.11
N LYS A 142 -5.36 -1.75 1.28
CA LYS A 142 -4.36 -1.77 0.21
C LYS A 142 -4.79 -2.67 -0.95
N ASN A 143 -5.42 -3.81 -0.66
CA ASN A 143 -5.93 -4.72 -1.69
C ASN A 143 -7.07 -4.09 -2.51
N ALA A 144 -7.96 -3.32 -1.88
CA ALA A 144 -9.00 -2.59 -2.59
C ALA A 144 -8.38 -1.59 -3.59
N LEU A 145 -7.46 -0.73 -3.12
CA LEU A 145 -6.76 0.21 -3.99
C LEU A 145 -5.99 -0.48 -5.12
N TYR A 146 -5.26 -1.55 -4.79
CA TYR A 146 -4.46 -2.31 -5.74
C TYR A 146 -5.31 -2.98 -6.82
N ALA A 147 -6.39 -3.67 -6.41
CA ALA A 147 -7.31 -4.32 -7.33
C ALA A 147 -8.07 -3.31 -8.20
N GLY A 148 -8.51 -2.18 -7.61
CA GLY A 148 -9.16 -1.09 -8.34
C GLY A 148 -8.27 -0.51 -9.42
N MET A 149 -7.00 -0.22 -9.10
CA MET A 149 -6.00 0.23 -10.08
C MET A 149 -5.78 -0.77 -11.21
N LEU A 150 -5.71 -2.07 -10.90
CA LEU A 150 -5.47 -3.09 -11.92
C LEU A 150 -6.66 -3.36 -12.85
N LYS A 151 -7.89 -3.18 -12.35
CA LYS A 151 -9.13 -3.55 -13.06
C LYS A 151 -9.84 -2.37 -13.70
N GLN A 152 -9.37 -1.14 -13.50
CA GLN A 152 -10.05 0.05 -14.01
C GLN A 152 -10.23 -0.03 -15.54
N GLY A 153 -11.49 0.02 -15.99
CA GLY A 153 -11.84 -0.05 -17.41
C GLY A 153 -11.60 -1.41 -18.08
N ALA A 154 -11.26 -2.46 -17.33
CA ALA A 154 -10.88 -3.76 -17.91
C ALA A 154 -12.09 -4.60 -18.39
N TYR A 155 -13.21 -4.52 -17.66
CA TYR A 155 -14.39 -5.35 -17.94
C TYR A 155 -15.64 -4.53 -18.27
N PHE A 156 -15.75 -3.33 -17.70
CA PHE A 156 -16.87 -2.43 -17.89
C PHE A 156 -16.38 -0.99 -18.07
N PRO A 157 -17.13 -0.14 -18.79
CA PRO A 157 -16.88 1.30 -18.80
C PRO A 157 -16.88 1.84 -17.38
N ALA A 158 -15.86 2.62 -17.03
CA ALA A 158 -15.81 3.24 -15.71
C ALA A 158 -16.90 4.31 -15.59
N THR A 159 -17.72 4.23 -14.55
CA THR A 159 -18.72 5.25 -14.21
C THR A 159 -18.20 6.29 -13.21
N TYR A 160 -16.91 6.19 -12.85
CA TYR A 160 -16.21 7.05 -11.90
C TYR A 160 -14.76 7.24 -12.33
N SER A 161 -14.15 8.36 -11.92
CA SER A 161 -12.73 8.65 -12.13
C SER A 161 -11.83 7.86 -11.14
N PRO A 162 -10.53 7.71 -11.43
CA PRO A 162 -9.58 7.16 -10.45
C PRO A 162 -9.62 7.91 -9.11
N ASP A 163 -9.68 9.25 -9.15
CA ASP A 163 -9.73 10.08 -7.94
C ASP A 163 -10.98 9.84 -7.10
N GLN A 164 -12.14 9.70 -7.75
CA GLN A 164 -13.39 9.34 -7.08
C GLN A 164 -13.26 7.98 -6.40
N TYR A 165 -12.71 6.98 -7.10
CA TYR A 165 -12.49 5.65 -6.52
C TYR A 165 -11.58 5.69 -5.29
N ILE A 166 -10.43 6.36 -5.40
CA ILE A 166 -9.46 6.51 -4.30
C ILE A 166 -10.12 7.18 -3.10
N ALA A 167 -10.82 8.30 -3.31
CA ALA A 167 -11.49 9.04 -2.25
C ALA A 167 -12.58 8.19 -1.57
N THR A 168 -13.38 7.46 -2.35
CA THR A 168 -14.42 6.57 -1.82
C THR A 168 -13.83 5.42 -1.00
N VAL A 169 -12.75 4.77 -1.48
CA VAL A 169 -12.10 3.68 -0.73
C VAL A 169 -11.52 4.20 0.59
N ALA A 170 -10.87 5.38 0.58
CA ALA A 170 -10.35 6.00 1.78
C ALA A 170 -11.45 6.37 2.79
N ASP A 171 -12.56 6.95 2.33
CA ASP A 171 -13.68 7.31 3.21
C ASP A 171 -14.35 6.07 3.84
N ILE A 172 -14.61 5.03 3.04
CA ILE A 172 -15.16 3.75 3.54
C ILE A 172 -14.23 3.16 4.59
N PHE A 173 -12.92 3.13 4.32
CA PHE A 173 -11.95 2.59 5.25
C PHE A 173 -11.92 3.36 6.57
N VAL A 174 -11.75 4.69 6.50
CA VAL A 174 -11.64 5.54 7.70
C VAL A 174 -12.90 5.42 8.56
N ARG A 175 -14.10 5.55 7.96
CA ARG A 175 -15.36 5.38 8.71
C ARG A 175 -15.52 3.99 9.32
N GLY A 176 -14.97 2.96 8.68
CA GLY A 176 -15.02 1.58 9.18
C GLY A 176 -14.11 1.32 10.38
N ILE A 177 -13.02 2.08 10.52
CA ILE A 177 -12.02 1.89 11.59
C ILE A 177 -12.14 2.89 12.74
N GLU A 178 -12.79 4.03 12.54
CA GLU A 178 -12.99 5.05 13.59
C GLU A 178 -13.68 4.44 14.82
N ALA A 179 -13.20 4.79 16.01
CA ALA A 179 -13.89 4.47 17.26
C ALA A 179 -15.26 5.16 17.29
N ALA A 180 -16.26 4.49 17.87
CA ALA A 180 -17.55 5.11 18.09
C ALA A 180 -17.37 6.36 18.97
N ARG A 181 -17.93 7.50 18.56
CA ARG A 181 -18.03 8.65 19.46
C ARG A 181 -18.93 8.23 20.61
N GLU A 182 -18.39 8.17 21.83
CA GLU A 182 -19.23 8.16 23.02
C GLU A 182 -20.09 9.43 22.96
N GLN A 183 -21.37 9.25 22.67
CA GLN A 183 -22.35 10.30 22.89
C GLN A 183 -22.35 10.56 24.39
N THR A 184 -21.70 11.64 24.81
CA THR A 184 -21.84 12.15 26.16
C THR A 184 -23.31 12.52 26.30
N VAL A 185 -24.10 11.62 26.88
CA VAL A 185 -25.46 11.93 27.30
C VAL A 185 -25.30 12.94 28.43
N GLU A 186 -25.40 14.24 28.08
CA GLU A 186 -25.63 15.28 29.07
C GLU A 186 -26.98 15.00 29.72
N THR A 187 -26.94 14.24 30.83
CA THR A 187 -28.07 14.11 31.74
C THR A 187 -28.34 15.50 32.29
N THR A 188 -29.21 16.24 31.61
CA THR A 188 -29.77 17.49 32.11
C THR A 188 -30.61 17.11 33.34
N VAL A 189 -29.99 17.14 34.51
CA VAL A 189 -30.69 17.07 35.79
C VAL A 189 -31.52 18.34 35.88
N CYS A 190 -32.79 18.25 35.46
CA CYS A 190 -33.79 19.26 35.75
C CYS A 190 -33.92 19.37 37.27
N HIS A 191 -33.26 20.35 37.85
CA HIS A 191 -33.58 20.83 39.20
C HIS A 191 -34.95 21.50 39.12
N SER A 192 -36.01 20.72 39.35
CA SER A 192 -37.31 21.27 39.73
C SER A 192 -37.20 21.81 41.15
N GLY A 193 -36.82 23.08 41.26
CA GLY A 193 -37.11 23.87 42.44
C GLY A 193 -38.58 24.32 42.41
N GLN A 194 -39.31 24.05 43.48
CA GLN A 194 -40.46 24.81 44.01
C GLN A 194 -40.82 24.12 45.33
N LYS A 195 -40.44 24.72 46.47
CA LYS A 195 -41.24 25.64 47.30
C LYS A 195 -42.49 25.01 47.87
#